data_AF-A0A395M4S0-F1
#
_entry.id   AF-A0A395M4S0-F1
#
_cell.length_a   1.000
_cell.length_b   1.000
_cell.length_c   1.000
_cell.angle_alpha   90.00
_cell.angle_beta   90.00
_cell.angle_gamma   90.00
#
_symmetry.space_group_name_H-M   'P 1'
#
loop_
_entity.id
_entity.type
_entity.pdbx_description
1 polymer ?
#
loop_
_entity_poly.entity_id
_entity_poly.type
_entity_poly.pdbx_seq_one_letter_code
_entity_poly.pdbx_strand_id
1 'polypeptide(L)'
;WTAICRGAVVRGITAHGLSVGLGVQIGARVARKSYGVCFTERFDEKKHLQHHKYWNEERQEWYANNQMKWFLKEGDNMLTQQPVRRTYNRLYSGHIGKVRQTIYSCSEFPPPETLGSTVQKLCEIEWTRDINLESLPTYTSPLGKVFHQLDYEIEMTCEDGIVDFTVYFKGKRVGAHNVEVQFR
;
A
#
# COMPACT_ATOMS: atom_id res chain seq x y z
N TRP A 1 36.85 -4.70 -24.48
CA TRP A 1 35.80 -5.03 -23.51
C TRP A 1 36.40 -4.97 -22.12
N THR A 2 36.15 -3.91 -21.36
CA THR A 2 36.61 -3.76 -19.99
C THR A 2 35.44 -3.29 -19.13
N ALA A 3 34.99 -4.17 -18.25
CA ALA A 3 34.11 -3.81 -17.15
C ALA A 3 34.91 -3.04 -16.10
N ILE A 4 34.35 -1.98 -15.54
CA ILE A 4 34.81 -1.41 -14.27
C ILE A 4 33.58 -1.09 -13.41
N CYS A 5 33.46 -1.82 -12.30
CA CYS A 5 32.59 -1.47 -11.18
C CYS A 5 33.23 -0.32 -10.38
N ARG A 6 32.45 0.73 -10.10
CA ARG A 6 32.65 1.70 -9.01
C ARG A 6 31.26 1.88 -8.40
N GLY A 7 30.98 1.73 -7.12
CA GLY A 7 31.75 1.75 -5.89
C GLY A 7 30.73 2.16 -4.81
N ALA A 8 30.84 1.61 -3.61
CA ALA A 8 29.80 1.57 -2.59
C ALA A 8 29.76 2.79 -1.64
N VAL A 9 28.60 2.97 -0.97
CA VAL A 9 28.34 3.51 0.39
C VAL A 9 28.71 4.98 0.71
N VAL A 10 27.68 5.74 1.12
CA VAL A 10 27.81 6.78 2.16
C VAL A 10 26.71 6.57 3.20
N ARG A 11 27.09 6.12 4.40
CA ARG A 11 26.27 6.17 5.61
C ARG A 11 26.87 7.23 6.55
N GLY A 12 26.04 8.18 6.95
CA GLY A 12 26.03 8.82 8.28
C GLY A 12 26.97 9.99 8.54
N ILE A 13 26.50 10.89 9.42
CA ILE A 13 27.16 12.04 10.11
C ILE A 13 26.95 13.36 9.36
N THR A 14 26.26 14.40 9.86
CA THR A 14 25.79 14.84 11.20
C THR A 14 24.82 16.02 10.96
N ALA A 15 23.68 16.23 11.63
CA ALA A 15 23.52 16.52 13.06
C ALA A 15 24.57 17.49 13.61
N HIS A 16 24.61 18.72 13.08
CA HIS A 16 24.88 19.99 13.77
C HIS A 16 25.19 21.05 12.71
N GLY A 17 24.40 22.13 12.69
CA GLY A 17 24.51 23.17 11.68
C GLY A 17 25.89 23.80 11.64
N LEU A 18 26.44 23.92 10.42
CA LEU A 18 27.00 25.14 9.83
C LEU A 18 27.64 24.84 8.46
N SER A 19 27.67 25.90 7.64
CA SER A 19 28.32 26.11 6.33
C SER A 19 27.78 25.39 5.08
N VAL A 20 26.78 26.04 4.46
CA VAL A 20 26.89 26.75 3.16
C VAL A 20 28.05 26.32 2.26
N GLY A 21 27.74 25.80 1.06
CA GLY A 21 28.64 25.94 -0.09
C GLY A 21 28.67 24.82 -1.12
N LEU A 22 28.17 23.62 -0.81
CA LEU A 22 28.09 22.49 -1.76
C LEU A 22 26.80 21.69 -1.56
N GLY A 23 25.70 22.41 -1.36
CA GLY A 23 24.37 21.80 -1.40
C GLY A 23 24.11 21.37 -2.83
N VAL A 24 24.36 20.10 -3.15
CA VAL A 24 23.59 19.45 -4.22
C VAL A 24 22.15 19.66 -3.81
N GLN A 25 21.50 20.67 -4.38
CA GLN A 25 20.06 20.78 -4.32
C GLN A 25 19.58 19.52 -5.03
N ILE A 26 19.23 18.52 -4.23
CA ILE A 26 18.60 17.31 -4.73
C ILE A 26 17.32 17.83 -5.38
N GLY A 27 17.32 17.85 -6.72
CA GLY A 27 16.15 18.17 -7.51
C GLY A 27 14.98 17.31 -7.06
N ALA A 28 13.75 17.77 -7.30
CA ALA A 28 12.54 17.09 -6.89
C ALA A 28 12.66 15.56 -7.08
N ARG A 29 12.52 14.79 -6.00
CA ARG A 29 12.47 13.33 -6.10
C ARG A 29 11.08 12.94 -6.56
N VAL A 30 10.98 12.61 -7.84
CA VAL A 30 9.72 12.23 -8.47
C VAL A 30 9.57 10.71 -8.47
N ALA A 31 8.38 10.23 -8.11
CA ALA A 31 8.05 8.81 -8.16
C ALA A 31 8.12 8.29 -9.62
N ARG A 32 8.90 7.22 -9.86
CA ARG A 32 9.04 6.58 -11.18
C ARG A 32 7.96 5.53 -11.50
N LYS A 33 7.23 5.12 -10.47
CA LYS A 33 6.15 4.14 -10.57
C LYS A 33 5.02 4.58 -9.65
N SER A 34 3.84 4.08 -9.93
CA SER A 34 2.72 4.15 -9.01
C SER A 34 2.78 2.99 -8.04
N TYR A 35 2.48 3.23 -6.76
CA TYR A 35 2.50 2.24 -5.68
C TYR A 35 1.16 2.20 -4.97
N GLY A 36 0.63 1.00 -4.78
CA GLY A 36 -0.74 0.84 -4.33
C GLY A 36 -1.10 -0.55 -3.86
N VAL A 37 -2.38 -0.72 -3.54
CA VAL A 37 -2.95 -2.00 -3.13
C VAL A 37 -4.15 -2.37 -3.98
N CYS A 38 -4.33 -3.66 -4.18
CA CYS A 38 -5.57 -4.20 -4.75
C CYS A 38 -6.58 -4.40 -3.62
N PHE A 39 -7.83 -4.00 -3.85
CA PHE A 39 -8.92 -4.13 -2.89
C PHE A 39 -10.26 -4.41 -3.59
N THR A 40 -11.30 -4.64 -2.79
CA THR A 40 -12.68 -4.74 -3.27
C THR A 40 -13.51 -3.62 -2.63
N GLU A 41 -14.52 -3.15 -3.34
CA GLU A 41 -15.44 -2.11 -2.88
C GLU A 41 -16.85 -2.36 -3.42
N ARG A 42 -17.86 -1.66 -2.88
CA ARG A 42 -19.23 -1.73 -3.40
C ARG A 42 -19.24 -1.34 -4.88
N PHE A 43 -19.96 -2.12 -5.69
CA PHE A 43 -20.05 -1.91 -7.12
C PHE A 43 -20.82 -0.62 -7.43
N ASP A 44 -20.23 0.22 -8.28
CA ASP A 44 -20.82 1.42 -8.84
C ASP A 44 -20.79 1.32 -10.37
N GLU A 45 -21.98 1.28 -10.99
CA GLU A 45 -22.16 1.17 -12.44
C GLU A 45 -21.51 2.32 -13.23
N LYS A 46 -21.28 3.47 -12.61
CA LYS A 46 -20.65 4.63 -13.26
C LYS A 46 -19.13 4.57 -13.25
N LYS A 47 -18.54 3.74 -12.39
CA LYS A 47 -17.09 3.67 -12.14
C LYS A 47 -16.50 2.33 -12.55
N HIS A 48 -17.20 1.23 -12.26
CA HIS A 48 -16.63 -0.11 -12.34
C HIS A 48 -17.01 -0.84 -13.62
N LEU A 49 -16.06 -1.61 -14.15
CA LEU A 49 -16.30 -2.49 -15.29
C LEU A 49 -17.14 -3.69 -14.88
N GLN A 50 -18.13 -4.05 -15.69
CA GLN A 50 -19.09 -5.12 -15.40
C GLN A 50 -18.42 -6.48 -15.11
N HIS A 51 -17.30 -6.80 -15.75
CA HIS A 51 -16.59 -8.07 -15.53
C HIS A 51 -15.90 -8.16 -14.16
N HIS A 52 -15.73 -7.04 -13.45
CA HIS A 52 -15.25 -7.02 -12.06
C HIS A 52 -16.40 -7.14 -11.04
N LYS A 53 -17.66 -7.06 -11.49
CA LYS A 53 -18.84 -7.18 -10.63
C LYS A 53 -18.95 -8.62 -10.10
N TYR A 54 -19.11 -8.75 -8.79
CA TYR A 54 -19.39 -10.03 -8.14
C TYR A 54 -20.36 -9.84 -6.98
N TRP A 55 -21.13 -10.88 -6.66
CA TRP A 55 -22.00 -10.86 -5.49
C TRP A 55 -21.19 -11.17 -4.24
N ASN A 56 -21.19 -10.26 -3.27
CA ASN A 56 -20.54 -10.49 -1.98
C ASN A 56 -21.54 -11.17 -1.04
N GLU A 57 -21.38 -12.48 -0.82
CA GLU A 57 -22.27 -13.28 0.04
C GLU A 57 -22.27 -12.83 1.50
N GLU A 58 -21.16 -12.27 2.00
CA GLU A 58 -21.06 -11.84 3.39
C GLU A 58 -21.87 -10.57 3.61
N ARG A 59 -21.86 -9.67 2.63
CA ARG A 59 -22.51 -8.36 2.70
C ARG A 59 -23.88 -8.31 2.03
N GLN A 60 -24.22 -9.32 1.22
CA GLN A 60 -25.44 -9.40 0.41
C GLN A 60 -25.62 -8.19 -0.51
N GLU A 61 -24.52 -7.78 -1.15
CA GLU A 61 -24.47 -6.63 -2.05
C GLU A 61 -23.54 -6.90 -3.23
N TRP A 62 -23.73 -6.18 -4.33
CA TRP A 62 -22.80 -6.21 -5.46
C TRP A 62 -21.51 -5.45 -5.14
N TYR A 63 -20.37 -6.09 -5.35
CA TYR A 63 -19.02 -5.55 -5.16
C TYR A 63 -18.23 -5.60 -6.46
N ALA A 64 -17.18 -4.79 -6.56
CA ALA A 64 -16.19 -4.81 -7.61
C ALA A 64 -14.88 -5.41 -7.07
N ASN A 65 -14.35 -6.44 -7.71
CA ASN A 65 -13.04 -7.00 -7.38
C ASN A 65 -11.93 -6.31 -8.18
N ASN A 66 -10.66 -6.61 -7.87
CA ASN A 66 -9.50 -6.13 -8.65
C ASN A 66 -9.39 -4.61 -8.76
N GLN A 67 -9.91 -3.85 -7.80
CA GLN A 67 -9.79 -2.40 -7.82
C GLN A 67 -8.43 -1.98 -7.27
N MET A 68 -7.78 -1.02 -7.91
CA MET A 68 -6.50 -0.48 -7.47
C MET A 68 -6.70 0.80 -6.68
N LYS A 69 -6.02 0.90 -5.54
CA LYS A 69 -5.89 2.12 -4.78
C LYS A 69 -4.42 2.54 -4.73
N TRP A 70 -4.10 3.58 -5.50
CA TRP A 70 -2.76 4.17 -5.52
C TRP A 70 -2.58 5.14 -4.35
N PHE A 71 -1.46 4.98 -3.63
CA PHE A 71 -1.01 5.86 -2.54
C PHE A 71 -0.02 6.91 -3.06
N LEU A 72 0.81 6.51 -4.02
CA LEU A 72 1.74 7.34 -4.76
C LEU A 72 1.56 7.02 -6.24
N LYS A 73 1.46 8.04 -7.09
CA LYS A 73 1.39 7.88 -8.54
C LYS A 73 2.72 8.26 -9.16
N GLU A 74 3.04 7.66 -10.31
CA GLU A 74 4.14 8.12 -11.14
C GLU A 74 3.99 9.62 -11.42
N GLY A 75 5.08 10.38 -11.27
CA GLY A 75 5.06 11.84 -11.41
C GLY A 75 4.85 12.61 -10.11
N ASP A 76 4.42 11.97 -9.02
CA ASP A 76 4.23 12.63 -7.73
C ASP A 76 5.57 13.09 -7.13
N ASN A 77 5.61 14.29 -6.56
CA ASN A 77 6.77 14.81 -5.85
C ASN A 77 6.83 14.22 -4.43
N MET A 78 7.80 13.34 -4.21
CA MET A 78 7.99 12.62 -2.96
C MET A 78 8.50 13.50 -1.82
N LEU A 79 9.17 14.63 -2.10
CA LEU A 79 9.68 15.53 -1.06
C LEU A 79 8.55 16.28 -0.35
N THR A 80 7.44 16.51 -1.05
CA THR A 80 6.27 17.22 -0.54
C THR A 80 5.12 16.27 -0.17
N GLN A 81 5.31 14.96 -0.39
CA GLN A 81 4.26 13.98 -0.20
C GLN A 81 4.00 13.78 1.29
N GLN A 82 2.83 14.18 1.75
CA GLN A 82 2.37 13.91 3.10
C GLN A 82 2.05 12.41 3.28
N PRO A 83 2.17 11.87 4.50
CA PRO A 83 1.71 10.51 4.80
C PRO A 83 0.28 10.26 4.31
N VAL A 84 0.10 9.21 3.52
CA VAL A 84 -1.22 8.79 3.02
C VAL A 84 -1.65 7.55 3.79
N ARG A 85 -2.69 7.70 4.62
CA ARG A 85 -3.26 6.60 5.41
C ARG A 85 -4.64 6.24 4.89
N ARG A 86 -4.92 4.95 4.76
CA ARG A 86 -6.21 4.43 4.30
C ARG A 86 -6.64 3.23 5.14
N THR A 87 -7.93 3.18 5.43
CA THR A 87 -8.56 2.10 6.20
C THR A 87 -9.11 1.03 5.28
N TYR A 88 -8.96 -0.22 5.71
CA TYR A 88 -9.45 -1.41 5.01
C TYR A 88 -10.12 -2.33 6.02
N ASN A 89 -11.02 -3.15 5.50
CA ASN A 89 -11.73 -4.13 6.29
C ASN A 89 -11.68 -5.52 5.65
N ARG A 90 -11.63 -6.57 6.49
CA ARG A 90 -11.89 -7.96 6.12
C ARG A 90 -12.89 -8.58 7.08
N LEU A 91 -13.75 -9.44 6.57
CA LEU A 91 -14.67 -10.25 7.37
C LEU A 91 -14.15 -11.68 7.47
N TYR A 92 -14.33 -12.29 8.64
CA TYR A 92 -13.93 -13.67 8.92
C TYR A 92 -15.08 -14.41 9.59
N SER A 93 -15.50 -15.54 9.02
CA SER A 93 -16.50 -16.43 9.63
C SER A 93 -15.88 -17.54 10.50
N GLY A 94 -14.56 -17.53 10.68
CA GLY A 94 -13.82 -18.55 11.43
C GLY A 94 -12.36 -18.15 11.66
N HIS A 95 -11.47 -19.14 11.74
CA HIS A 95 -10.06 -18.94 12.07
C HIS A 95 -9.36 -17.93 11.14
N ILE A 96 -8.64 -16.97 11.73
CA ILE A 96 -7.76 -16.04 11.01
C ILE A 96 -6.40 -16.69 10.85
N GLY A 97 -6.06 -17.07 9.62
CA GLY A 97 -4.69 -17.47 9.27
C GLY A 97 -3.71 -16.29 9.26
N LYS A 98 -2.50 -16.51 8.73
CA LYS A 98 -1.52 -15.44 8.55
C LYS A 98 -2.09 -14.30 7.72
N VAL A 99 -2.17 -13.11 8.32
CA VAL A 99 -2.66 -11.91 7.64
C VAL A 99 -1.51 -11.27 6.87
N ARG A 100 -1.76 -11.04 5.59
CA ARG A 100 -0.80 -10.43 4.65
C ARG A 100 -1.41 -9.28 3.91
N GLN A 101 -0.56 -8.32 3.55
CA GLN A 101 -0.91 -7.22 2.69
C GLN A 101 0.04 -7.15 1.49
N THR A 102 -0.51 -7.29 0.30
CA THR A 102 0.26 -7.17 -0.94
C THR A 102 0.34 -5.72 -1.37
N ILE A 103 1.55 -5.26 -1.67
CA ILE A 103 1.80 -3.97 -2.32
C ILE A 103 2.10 -4.24 -3.80
N TYR A 104 1.53 -3.41 -4.66
CA TYR A 104 1.69 -3.47 -6.10
C TYR A 104 2.40 -2.22 -6.62
N SER A 105 3.07 -2.38 -7.76
CA SER A 105 3.67 -1.28 -8.51
C SER A 105 3.23 -1.31 -9.97
N CYS A 106 3.19 -0.13 -10.60
CA CYS A 106 2.89 0.02 -12.03
C CYS A 106 3.74 1.14 -12.62
N SER A 107 4.28 0.93 -13.83
CA SER A 107 5.06 1.93 -14.58
C SER A 107 4.27 2.59 -15.70
N GLU A 108 2.95 2.33 -15.78
CA GLU A 108 2.06 2.95 -16.77
C GLU A 108 1.53 4.27 -16.21
N PHE A 109 1.43 5.30 -17.08
CA PHE A 109 0.91 6.61 -16.73
C PHE A 109 -0.22 7.03 -17.69
N PRO A 110 -1.43 7.37 -17.17
CA PRO A 110 -1.84 7.22 -15.78
C PRO A 110 -1.91 5.74 -15.35
N PRO A 111 -1.69 5.41 -14.07
CA PRO A 111 -1.79 4.03 -13.64
C PRO A 111 -3.24 3.53 -13.74
N PRO A 112 -3.47 2.26 -14.09
CA PRO A 112 -4.82 1.72 -14.28
C PRO A 112 -5.59 1.72 -12.96
N GLU A 113 -6.91 1.87 -13.05
CA GLU A 113 -7.80 1.81 -11.88
C GLU A 113 -8.05 0.39 -11.38
N THR A 114 -7.64 -0.62 -12.15
CA THR A 114 -7.87 -2.04 -11.87
C THR A 114 -6.60 -2.87 -12.01
N LEU A 115 -6.53 -3.98 -11.27
CA LEU A 115 -5.42 -4.92 -11.34
C LEU A 115 -5.46 -5.62 -12.70
N GLY A 116 -4.44 -5.36 -13.52
CA GLY A 116 -4.29 -5.91 -14.86
C GLY A 116 -2.86 -6.35 -15.15
N SER A 117 -2.55 -6.65 -16.41
CA SER A 117 -1.24 -7.16 -16.83
C SER A 117 -0.08 -6.18 -16.61
N THR A 118 -0.35 -4.87 -16.55
CA THR A 118 0.66 -3.83 -16.32
C THR A 118 0.96 -3.58 -14.85
N VAL A 119 0.21 -4.21 -13.94
CA VAL A 119 0.38 -4.07 -12.48
C VAL A 119 1.11 -5.29 -11.93
N GLN A 120 2.21 -5.06 -11.22
CA GLN A 120 3.09 -6.11 -10.71
C GLN A 120 3.08 -6.15 -9.19
N LYS A 121 3.05 -7.35 -8.61
CA LYS A 121 3.29 -7.54 -7.18
C LYS A 121 4.70 -7.05 -6.86
N LEU A 122 4.81 -6.10 -5.94
CA LEU A 122 6.08 -5.55 -5.48
C LEU A 122 6.60 -6.32 -4.27
N CYS A 123 5.77 -6.42 -3.23
CA CYS A 123 6.11 -7.12 -2.00
C CYS A 123 4.85 -7.57 -1.26
N GLU A 124 5.07 -8.34 -0.19
CA GLU A 124 4.03 -8.77 0.73
C GLU A 124 4.45 -8.49 2.16
N ILE A 125 3.59 -7.79 2.90
CA ILE A 125 3.79 -7.44 4.30
C ILE A 125 3.02 -8.45 5.14
N GLU A 126 3.74 -9.38 5.76
CA GLU A 126 3.17 -10.32 6.74
C GLU A 126 3.01 -9.63 8.10
N TRP A 127 1.86 -9.85 8.74
CA TRP A 127 1.61 -9.33 10.08
C TRP A 127 2.44 -10.10 11.11
N THR A 128 3.10 -9.35 11.97
CA THR A 128 4.01 -9.83 13.02
C THR A 128 3.30 -10.33 14.27
N ARG A 129 1.98 -10.19 14.35
CA ARG A 129 1.17 -10.54 15.52
C ARG A 129 -0.02 -11.35 15.07
N ASP A 130 -0.29 -12.43 15.81
CA ASP A 130 -1.53 -13.17 15.66
C ASP A 130 -2.72 -12.33 16.14
N ILE A 131 -3.85 -12.51 15.46
CA ILE A 131 -5.08 -11.78 15.76
C ILE A 131 -5.98 -12.70 16.56
N ASN A 132 -6.29 -12.31 17.79
CA ASN A 132 -7.35 -12.97 18.54
C ASN A 132 -8.70 -12.63 17.90
N LEU A 133 -9.30 -13.62 17.24
CA LEU A 133 -10.60 -13.54 16.55
C LEU A 133 -11.70 -13.00 17.48
N GLU A 134 -11.78 -13.52 18.71
CA GLU A 134 -12.81 -13.15 19.70
C GLU A 134 -12.68 -11.69 20.16
N SER A 135 -11.50 -11.08 19.97
CA SER A 135 -11.27 -9.67 20.30
C SER A 135 -11.71 -8.69 19.21
N LEU A 136 -12.17 -9.20 18.06
CA LEU A 136 -12.64 -8.38 16.94
C LEU A 136 -14.12 -8.06 17.09
N PRO A 137 -14.55 -6.85 16.70
CA PRO A 137 -15.97 -6.53 16.61
C PRO A 137 -16.67 -7.49 15.64
N THR A 138 -17.95 -7.75 15.87
CA THR A 138 -18.76 -8.62 15.00
C THR A 138 -19.61 -7.80 14.03
N TYR A 139 -19.77 -8.32 12.82
CA TYR A 139 -20.70 -7.86 11.81
C TYR A 139 -21.75 -8.95 11.56
N THR A 140 -23.03 -8.59 11.64
CA THR A 140 -24.14 -9.49 11.29
C THR A 140 -24.65 -9.14 9.90
N SER A 141 -24.60 -10.09 8.98
CA SER A 141 -25.10 -9.88 7.62
C SER A 141 -26.63 -9.80 7.57
N PRO A 142 -27.21 -9.30 6.47
CA PRO A 142 -28.67 -9.31 6.28
C PRO A 142 -29.32 -10.70 6.38
N LEU A 143 -28.56 -11.78 6.19
CA LEU A 143 -29.03 -13.16 6.36
C LEU A 143 -28.86 -13.69 7.80
N GLY A 144 -28.47 -12.84 8.76
CA GLY A 144 -28.27 -13.22 10.16
C GLY A 144 -26.98 -13.98 10.44
N LYS A 145 -26.07 -14.11 9.46
CA LYS A 145 -24.75 -14.74 9.69
C LYS A 145 -23.81 -13.75 10.38
N VAL A 146 -23.09 -14.22 11.39
CA VAL A 146 -22.13 -13.41 12.15
C VAL A 146 -20.71 -13.61 11.63
N PHE A 147 -20.00 -12.51 11.45
CA PHE A 147 -18.60 -12.45 11.03
C PHE A 147 -17.81 -11.61 12.02
N HIS A 148 -16.51 -11.90 12.18
CA HIS A 148 -15.57 -11.03 12.87
C HIS A 148 -14.94 -10.05 11.89
N GLN A 149 -14.97 -8.78 12.27
CA GLN A 149 -14.57 -7.66 11.44
C GLN A 149 -13.14 -7.22 11.79
N LEU A 150 -12.21 -7.41 10.87
CA LEU A 150 -10.83 -6.95 10.99
C LEU A 150 -10.63 -5.60 10.28
N ASP A 151 -10.62 -4.52 11.04
CA ASP A 151 -10.30 -3.18 10.56
C ASP A 151 -8.83 -2.86 10.76
N TYR A 152 -8.16 -2.41 9.69
CA TYR A 152 -6.74 -2.09 9.69
C TYR A 152 -6.45 -0.93 8.76
N GLU A 153 -5.26 -0.36 8.91
CA GLU A 153 -4.84 0.79 8.13
C GLU A 153 -3.52 0.48 7.44
N ILE A 154 -3.40 0.96 6.21
CA ILE A 154 -2.15 0.97 5.47
C ILE A 154 -1.76 2.43 5.31
N GLU A 155 -0.55 2.73 5.73
CA GLU A 155 0.06 4.04 5.61
C GLU A 155 1.22 3.96 4.65
N MET A 156 1.31 4.96 3.77
CA MET A 156 2.47 5.17 2.92
C MET A 156 3.12 6.49 3.31
N THR A 157 4.42 6.46 3.57
CA THR A 157 5.25 7.64 3.82
C THR A 157 6.36 7.73 2.78
N CYS A 158 6.75 8.96 2.46
CA CYS A 158 7.90 9.26 1.60
C CYS A 158 8.94 10.01 2.45
N GLU A 159 10.10 9.42 2.69
CA GLU A 159 11.20 10.06 3.43
C GLU A 159 12.51 9.81 2.69
N ASP A 160 13.25 10.87 2.37
CA ASP A 160 14.53 10.81 1.63
C ASP A 160 14.49 9.96 0.34
N GLY A 161 13.34 9.96 -0.33
CA GLY A 161 13.10 9.19 -1.54
C GLY A 161 12.79 7.70 -1.33
N ILE A 162 12.72 7.24 -0.09
CA ILE A 162 12.27 5.89 0.25
C ILE A 162 10.76 5.92 0.43
N VAL A 163 10.06 4.93 -0.12
CA VAL A 163 8.63 4.72 0.12
C VAL A 163 8.48 3.62 1.14
N ASP A 164 7.90 3.96 2.29
CA ASP A 164 7.64 3.02 3.36
C ASP A 164 6.15 2.72 3.45
N PHE A 165 5.80 1.44 3.44
CA PHE A 165 4.45 0.97 3.69
C PHE A 165 4.38 0.36 5.09
N THR A 166 3.52 0.91 5.94
CA THR A 166 3.29 0.42 7.31
C THR A 166 1.83 0.01 7.48
N VAL A 167 1.62 -1.16 8.09
CA VAL A 167 0.30 -1.68 8.42
C VAL A 167 0.04 -1.54 9.91
N TYR A 168 -1.11 -0.96 10.25
CA TYR A 168 -1.56 -0.73 11.62
C TYR A 168 -2.85 -1.48 11.93
N PHE A 169 -2.95 -2.00 13.14
CA PHE A 169 -4.15 -2.61 13.70
C PHE A 169 -4.35 -2.10 15.13
N LYS A 170 -5.53 -1.55 15.43
CA LYS A 170 -5.85 -0.90 16.73
C LYS A 170 -4.77 0.13 17.13
N GLY A 171 -4.33 0.95 16.16
CA GLY A 171 -3.30 1.98 16.34
C GLY A 171 -1.86 1.47 16.51
N LYS A 172 -1.65 0.14 16.54
CA LYS A 172 -0.31 -0.46 16.70
C LYS A 172 0.21 -0.96 15.36
N ARG A 173 1.51 -0.73 15.11
CA ARG A 173 2.20 -1.29 13.95
C ARG A 173 2.21 -2.82 14.05
N VAL A 174 1.71 -3.48 13.02
CA VAL A 174 1.67 -4.94 12.88
C VAL A 174 2.47 -5.45 11.70
N GLY A 175 2.87 -4.61 10.76
CA GLY A 175 3.82 -4.96 9.70
C GLY A 175 4.37 -3.71 9.04
N ALA A 176 5.54 -3.79 8.40
CA ALA A 176 5.98 -2.76 7.47
C ALA A 176 6.95 -3.33 6.45
N HIS A 177 7.13 -2.63 5.34
CA HIS A 177 8.13 -2.93 4.34
C HIS A 177 8.60 -1.65 3.66
N ASN A 178 9.92 -1.53 3.52
CA ASN A 178 10.56 -0.36 2.95
C ASN A 178 10.92 -0.66 1.49
N VAL A 179 10.59 0.25 0.59
CA VAL A 179 10.85 0.11 -0.85
C VAL A 179 11.81 1.22 -1.27
N GLU A 180 13.02 0.83 -1.67
CA GLU A 180 13.93 1.76 -2.35
C GLU A 180 13.38 2.10 -3.74
N VAL A 181 13.06 3.38 -3.95
CA VAL A 181 12.60 3.89 -5.24
C VAL A 181 13.79 4.38 -6.04
N GLN A 182 13.88 4.00 -7.31
CA GLN A 182 14.90 4.55 -8.20
C GLN A 182 14.55 6.01 -8.56
N PHE A 183 15.51 6.94 -8.53
CA PHE A 183 15.29 8.37 -8.80
C PHE A 183 15.84 8.81 -10.15
N ARG A 184 15.13 9.68 -10.88
CA ARG A 184 15.73 10.43 -12.00
C ARG A 184 16.62 11.54 -11.47
#